data_AF-A0ABD2MJQ3-F1
#
_entry.id   AF-A0ABD2MJQ3-F1
#
_cell.length_a   1.000
_cell.length_b   1.000
_cell.length_c   1.000
_cell.angle_alpha   90.00
_cell.angle_beta   90.00
_cell.angle_gamma   90.00
#
_symmetry.space_group_name_H-M   'P 1'
#
loop_
_entity.id
_entity.type
_entity.pdbx_description
1 polymer ?
#
loop_
_entity_poly.entity_id
_entity_poly.type
_entity_poly.pdbx_seq_one_letter_code
_entity_poly.pdbx_strand_id
1 'polypeptide(L)'
;MFPDKIPPNEWKVFLQYDISESKLDPQSIPEWIPKNLVFGVQNLQFGMPELFTNLRLSEQSLWKNFMLSDDGEMHIPNHCKLTDFQKVLLTQALRPDRVYATISHCTNHLTDPSVMDLSQIFKESLCSEPILLITTSGNDPAIEIRELATILEIHDYSEIAMGEGQEDKAITAFQKASKKGHWLVLKICISLLHGWRFYVRAYRRNIMKILDYG
;
A
#
# COMPACT_ATOMS: atom_id res chain seq x y z
N MET A 1 1.41 12.98 -5.31
CA MET A 1 0.58 13.24 -4.12
C MET A 1 1.42 13.21 -2.83
N PHE A 2 1.82 14.37 -2.33
CA PHE A 2 2.54 14.50 -1.05
C PHE A 2 1.53 14.83 0.08
N PRO A 3 1.54 14.12 1.23
CA PRO A 3 0.58 14.33 2.31
C PRO A 3 0.51 15.78 2.81
N ASP A 4 1.65 16.47 2.85
CA ASP A 4 1.78 17.86 3.32
C ASP A 4 1.13 18.90 2.40
N LYS A 5 0.75 18.50 1.18
CA LYS A 5 0.11 19.38 0.19
C LYS A 5 -1.41 19.20 0.12
N ILE A 6 -1.97 18.25 0.88
CA ILE A 6 -3.40 17.99 0.91
C ILE A 6 -4.01 18.75 2.09
N PRO A 7 -4.98 19.65 1.87
CA PRO A 7 -5.67 20.34 2.94
C PRO A 7 -6.33 19.35 3.93
N PRO A 8 -6.28 19.62 5.25
CA PRO A 8 -6.83 18.71 6.26
C PRO A 8 -8.35 18.48 6.11
N ASN A 9 -9.06 19.44 5.51
CA ASN A 9 -10.49 19.30 5.20
C ASN A 9 -10.74 18.21 4.14
N GLU A 10 -9.88 18.11 3.12
CA GLU A 10 -10.02 17.08 2.09
C GLU A 10 -9.81 15.68 2.70
N TRP A 11 -8.84 15.54 3.62
CA TRP A 11 -8.60 14.29 4.36
C TRP A 11 -9.79 13.89 5.23
N LYS A 12 -10.44 14.84 5.90
CA LYS A 12 -11.64 14.57 6.70
C LYS A 12 -12.80 14.04 5.87
N VAL A 13 -12.99 14.58 4.67
CA VAL A 13 -14.01 14.11 3.72
C VAL A 13 -13.69 12.71 3.23
N PHE A 14 -12.42 12.47 2.85
CA PHE A 14 -11.97 11.14 2.41
C PHE A 14 -12.20 10.06 3.48
N LEU A 15 -11.88 10.37 4.74
CA LEU A 15 -12.00 9.48 5.90
C LEU A 15 -13.41 9.43 6.50
N GLN A 16 -14.35 10.25 6.01
CA GLN A 16 -15.75 10.31 6.46
C GLN A 16 -15.90 10.59 7.98
N TYR A 17 -14.95 11.31 8.59
CA TYR A 17 -14.84 11.42 10.05
C TYR A 17 -15.88 12.33 10.72
N ASP A 18 -16.54 13.23 9.97
CA ASP A 18 -17.31 14.36 10.53
C ASP A 18 -18.81 14.38 10.20
N ILE A 19 -19.40 13.30 9.66
CA ILE A 19 -20.82 13.32 9.23
C ILE A 19 -21.73 12.51 10.14
N SER A 20 -22.53 13.24 10.91
CA SER A 20 -23.72 12.71 11.57
C SER A 20 -24.83 12.50 10.53
N GLU A 21 -25.45 11.33 10.49
CA GLU A 21 -26.61 11.02 9.61
C GLU A 21 -27.76 12.03 9.74
N SER A 22 -27.81 12.77 10.85
CA SER A 22 -28.82 13.78 11.17
C SER A 22 -28.76 15.08 10.35
N LYS A 23 -27.72 15.30 9.52
CA LYS A 23 -27.61 16.49 8.65
C LYS A 23 -27.99 16.23 7.19
N LEU A 24 -28.36 15.00 6.83
CA LEU A 24 -28.56 14.61 5.44
C LEU A 24 -29.92 15.12 4.91
N ASP A 25 -29.89 15.94 3.86
CA ASP A 25 -31.08 16.33 3.07
C ASP A 25 -31.03 15.67 1.68
N PRO A 26 -31.71 14.53 1.48
CA PRO A 26 -31.71 13.81 0.20
C PRO A 26 -32.29 14.60 -0.96
N GLN A 27 -33.08 15.66 -0.72
CA GLN A 27 -33.66 16.48 -1.79
C GLN A 27 -32.65 17.44 -2.43
N SER A 28 -31.50 17.65 -1.79
CA SER A 28 -30.43 18.53 -2.31
C SER A 28 -29.59 17.89 -3.42
N ILE A 29 -29.82 16.61 -3.73
CA ILE A 29 -29.03 15.83 -4.69
C ILE A 29 -29.84 15.52 -5.96
N PRO A 30 -29.22 15.63 -7.15
CA PRO A 30 -29.86 15.27 -8.42
C PRO A 30 -30.44 13.86 -8.45
N GLU A 31 -31.65 13.71 -9.00
CA GLU A 31 -32.38 12.43 -9.06
C GLU A 31 -31.68 11.32 -9.86
N TRP A 32 -30.77 11.69 -10.77
CA TRP A 32 -30.01 10.71 -11.54
C TRP A 32 -28.96 9.97 -10.71
N ILE A 33 -28.62 10.48 -9.53
CA ILE A 33 -27.64 9.87 -8.62
C ILE A 33 -28.31 8.71 -7.87
N PRO A 34 -27.76 7.48 -7.98
CA PRO A 34 -28.26 6.32 -7.25
C PRO A 34 -28.33 6.55 -5.73
N LYS A 35 -29.39 6.02 -5.09
CA LYS A 35 -29.62 6.19 -3.65
C LYS A 35 -28.45 5.73 -2.76
N ASN A 36 -27.71 4.71 -3.20
CA ASN A 36 -26.53 4.20 -2.51
C ASN A 36 -25.32 5.16 -2.56
N LEU A 37 -25.33 6.13 -3.47
CA LEU A 37 -24.26 7.13 -3.63
C LEU A 37 -24.61 8.48 -3.01
N VAL A 38 -25.88 8.70 -2.66
CA VAL A 38 -26.38 9.94 -2.03
C VAL A 38 -25.52 10.30 -0.81
N PHE A 39 -25.22 9.34 0.07
CA PHE A 39 -24.38 9.59 1.25
C PHE A 39 -22.98 10.13 0.89
N GLY A 40 -22.31 9.53 -0.10
CA GLY A 40 -20.98 9.96 -0.53
C GLY A 40 -20.99 11.37 -1.14
N VAL A 41 -22.03 11.68 -1.91
CA VAL A 41 -22.22 13.00 -2.53
C VAL A 41 -22.58 14.07 -1.50
N GLN A 42 -23.40 13.75 -0.49
CA GLN A 42 -23.68 14.65 0.63
C GLN A 42 -22.42 14.89 1.44
N ASN A 43 -21.59 13.86 1.64
CA ASN A 43 -20.33 14.02 2.33
C ASN A 43 -19.40 15.02 1.65
N LEU A 44 -19.33 14.95 0.33
CA LEU A 44 -18.62 15.94 -0.49
C LEU A 44 -19.25 17.33 -0.37
N GLN A 45 -20.58 17.43 -0.39
CA GLN A 45 -21.31 18.71 -0.26
C GLN A 45 -21.07 19.40 1.09
N PHE A 46 -21.13 18.65 2.20
CA PHE A 46 -20.94 19.21 3.53
C PHE A 46 -19.48 19.55 3.82
N GLY A 47 -18.55 18.67 3.45
CA GLY A 47 -17.13 18.89 3.73
C GLY A 47 -16.45 19.84 2.75
N MET A 48 -16.94 19.93 1.52
CA MET A 48 -16.39 20.79 0.46
C MET A 48 -17.50 21.42 -0.41
N PRO A 49 -18.26 22.39 0.12
CA PRO A 49 -19.39 23.01 -0.60
C PRO A 49 -18.97 23.76 -1.87
N GLU A 50 -17.79 24.40 -1.87
CA GLU A 50 -17.25 25.08 -3.05
C GLU A 50 -16.94 24.10 -4.18
N LEU A 51 -16.35 22.95 -3.85
CA LEU A 51 -16.08 21.88 -4.80
C LEU A 51 -17.39 21.33 -5.37
N PHE A 52 -18.37 21.03 -4.53
CA PHE A 52 -19.68 20.54 -4.95
C PHE A 52 -20.38 21.49 -5.94
N THR A 53 -20.31 22.80 -5.67
CA THR A 53 -20.88 23.82 -6.56
C THR A 53 -20.15 23.88 -7.90
N ASN A 54 -18.82 23.75 -7.89
CA ASN A 54 -18.01 23.70 -9.11
C ASN A 54 -18.31 22.47 -9.97
N LEU A 55 -18.68 21.34 -9.37
CA LEU A 55 -18.98 20.07 -10.05
C LEU A 55 -20.27 20.09 -10.88
N ARG A 56 -21.21 21.01 -10.61
CA ARG A 56 -22.48 21.16 -11.34
C ARG A 56 -23.18 19.83 -11.60
N LEU A 57 -23.31 19.00 -10.56
CA LEU A 57 -23.90 17.66 -10.66
C LEU A 57 -25.37 17.69 -11.13
N SER A 58 -26.05 18.85 -11.09
CA SER A 58 -27.35 19.06 -11.71
C SER A 58 -27.37 18.80 -13.22
N GLU A 59 -26.24 18.99 -13.92
CA GLU A 59 -26.10 18.78 -15.35
C GLU A 59 -25.65 17.34 -15.67
N GLN A 60 -26.59 16.40 -15.65
CA GLN A 60 -26.33 14.96 -15.86
C GLN A 60 -25.53 14.64 -17.15
N SER A 61 -25.74 15.42 -18.22
CA SER A 61 -25.10 15.19 -19.52
C SER A 61 -23.57 15.24 -19.45
N LEU A 62 -23.01 16.06 -18.55
CA LEU A 62 -21.56 16.19 -18.35
C LEU A 62 -20.97 14.94 -17.70
N TRP A 63 -21.74 14.30 -16.82
CA TRP A 63 -21.29 13.18 -15.99
C TRP A 63 -21.60 11.80 -16.58
N LYS A 64 -22.37 11.75 -17.68
CA LYS A 64 -22.78 10.50 -18.32
C LYS A 64 -21.58 9.62 -18.71
N ASN A 65 -20.55 10.20 -19.32
CA ASN A 65 -19.36 9.44 -19.73
C ASN A 65 -18.58 8.95 -18.51
N PHE A 66 -18.37 9.81 -17.50
CA PHE A 66 -17.74 9.43 -16.23
C PHE A 66 -18.47 8.26 -15.55
N MET A 67 -19.81 8.26 -15.56
CA MET A 67 -20.62 7.23 -14.89
C MET A 67 -20.72 5.92 -15.67
N LEU A 68 -20.71 5.94 -17.01
CA LEU A 68 -20.97 4.77 -17.85
C LEU A 68 -19.73 4.11 -18.42
N SER A 69 -18.62 4.84 -18.57
CA SER A 69 -17.38 4.28 -19.12
C SER A 69 -16.64 3.41 -18.11
N ASP A 70 -15.82 2.50 -18.64
CA ASP A 70 -14.91 1.66 -17.86
C ASP A 70 -13.67 2.42 -17.39
N ASP A 71 -13.30 3.49 -18.08
CA ASP A 71 -12.23 4.43 -17.77
C ASP A 71 -12.79 5.79 -17.34
N GLY A 72 -13.83 5.76 -16.50
CA GLY A 72 -14.55 6.94 -16.03
C GLY A 72 -13.63 7.99 -15.41
N GLU A 73 -12.56 7.57 -14.71
CA GLU A 73 -11.55 8.45 -14.11
C GLU A 73 -10.80 9.33 -15.12
N MET A 74 -10.78 8.94 -16.40
CA MET A 74 -10.19 9.72 -17.50
C MET A 74 -11.19 10.70 -18.13
N HIS A 75 -12.48 10.50 -17.87
CA HIS A 75 -13.59 11.25 -18.47
C HIS A 75 -14.18 12.29 -17.51
N ILE A 76 -13.37 12.81 -16.57
CA ILE A 76 -13.78 13.92 -15.70
C ILE A 76 -13.97 15.18 -16.56
N PRO A 77 -15.12 15.86 -16.46
CA PRO A 77 -15.40 17.03 -17.28
C PRO A 77 -14.39 18.18 -17.12
N ASN A 78 -13.87 18.69 -18.23
CA ASN A 78 -12.84 19.74 -18.28
C ASN A 78 -13.24 21.08 -17.63
N HIS A 79 -14.54 21.33 -17.41
CA HIS A 79 -15.00 22.55 -16.75
C HIS A 79 -14.62 22.59 -15.26
N CYS A 80 -14.41 21.42 -14.65
CA CYS A 80 -13.94 21.27 -13.29
C CYS A 80 -12.42 21.10 -13.26
N LYS A 81 -11.68 22.17 -12.94
CA LYS A 81 -10.25 22.04 -12.65
C LYS A 81 -10.07 21.46 -11.24
N LEU A 82 -9.87 20.15 -11.17
CA LEU A 82 -9.71 19.42 -9.91
C LEU A 82 -8.25 19.07 -9.64
N THR A 83 -7.84 19.16 -8.37
CA THR A 83 -6.58 18.56 -7.92
C THR A 83 -6.67 17.03 -7.99
N ASP A 84 -5.53 16.34 -8.01
CA ASP A 84 -5.53 14.87 -8.05
C ASP A 84 -6.26 14.25 -6.85
N PHE A 85 -6.23 14.88 -5.67
CA PHE A 85 -7.01 14.39 -4.52
C PHE A 85 -8.50 14.66 -4.67
N GLN A 86 -8.87 15.83 -5.21
CA GLN A 86 -10.27 16.14 -5.47
C GLN A 86 -10.89 15.20 -6.50
N LYS A 87 -10.10 14.72 -7.48
CA LYS A 87 -10.52 13.64 -8.38
C LYS A 87 -10.79 12.34 -7.63
N VAL A 88 -9.93 11.96 -6.68
CA VAL A 88 -10.15 10.77 -5.83
C VAL A 88 -11.42 10.92 -4.99
N LEU A 89 -11.64 12.08 -4.36
CA LEU A 89 -12.84 12.37 -3.57
C LEU A 89 -14.13 12.30 -4.42
N LEU A 90 -14.09 12.87 -5.62
CA LEU A 90 -15.17 12.81 -6.59
C LEU A 90 -15.48 11.36 -6.99
N THR A 91 -14.45 10.59 -7.35
CA THR A 91 -14.62 9.18 -7.69
C THR A 91 -15.15 8.38 -6.50
N GLN A 92 -14.70 8.66 -5.28
CA GLN A 92 -15.22 8.01 -4.08
C GLN A 92 -16.72 8.28 -3.87
N ALA A 93 -17.20 9.49 -4.20
CA ALA A 93 -18.60 9.87 -4.06
C ALA A 93 -19.50 9.27 -5.16
N LEU A 94 -19.04 9.21 -6.42
CA LEU A 94 -19.86 8.86 -7.59
C LEU A 94 -19.59 7.46 -8.18
N ARG A 95 -18.35 6.96 -8.08
CA ARG A 95 -17.89 5.68 -8.64
C ARG A 95 -16.93 5.00 -7.65
N PRO A 96 -17.41 4.57 -6.46
CA PRO A 96 -16.55 3.98 -5.42
C PRO A 96 -15.77 2.75 -5.92
N ASP A 97 -16.28 2.06 -6.94
CA ASP A 97 -15.63 0.94 -7.62
C ASP A 97 -14.34 1.32 -8.37
N ARG A 98 -14.17 2.60 -8.77
CA ARG A 98 -13.01 3.10 -9.52
C ARG A 98 -12.04 3.93 -8.70
N VAL A 99 -12.21 3.99 -7.38
CA VAL A 99 -11.33 4.75 -6.49
C VAL A 99 -9.88 4.28 -6.60
N TYR A 100 -9.66 2.96 -6.63
CA TYR A 100 -8.31 2.39 -6.78
C TYR A 100 -7.66 2.80 -8.10
N ALA A 101 -8.39 2.71 -9.22
CA ALA A 101 -7.90 3.12 -10.53
C ALA A 101 -7.55 4.62 -10.56
N THR A 102 -8.40 5.46 -9.96
CA THR A 102 -8.15 6.91 -9.85
C THR A 102 -6.92 7.21 -9.01
N ILE A 103 -6.75 6.55 -7.85
CA ILE A 103 -5.57 6.72 -6.99
C ILE A 103 -4.32 6.29 -7.74
N SER A 104 -4.35 5.12 -8.39
CA SER A 104 -3.24 4.62 -9.21
C SER A 104 -2.85 5.66 -10.27
N HIS A 105 -3.80 6.15 -11.06
CA HIS A 105 -3.54 7.19 -12.05
C HIS A 105 -2.95 8.48 -11.44
N CYS A 106 -3.47 8.91 -10.29
CA CYS A 106 -3.00 10.10 -9.57
C CYS A 106 -1.65 9.89 -8.86
N THR A 107 -1.17 8.65 -8.73
CA THR A 107 0.08 8.32 -8.02
C THR A 107 1.13 7.67 -8.91
N ASN A 108 0.79 7.34 -10.16
CA ASN A 108 1.70 6.74 -11.15
C ASN A 108 3.01 7.53 -11.32
N HIS A 109 2.99 8.84 -11.15
CA HIS A 109 4.19 9.69 -11.23
C HIS A 109 5.06 9.67 -9.96
N LEU A 110 4.58 9.07 -8.87
CA LEU A 110 5.30 8.89 -7.61
C LEU A 110 5.86 7.48 -7.45
N THR A 111 5.16 6.51 -8.02
CA THR A 111 5.56 5.11 -7.98
C THR A 111 6.38 4.83 -9.23
N ASP A 112 7.70 5.02 -9.15
CA ASP A 112 8.56 4.20 -10.01
C ASP A 112 8.38 2.77 -9.50
N PRO A 113 7.93 1.81 -10.32
CA PRO A 113 8.00 0.41 -9.94
C PRO A 113 9.48 0.05 -9.89
N SER A 114 10.15 0.44 -8.80
CA SER A 114 11.55 0.12 -8.57
C SER A 114 11.64 -1.39 -8.56
N VAL A 115 12.19 -1.95 -9.65
CA VAL A 115 12.57 -3.36 -9.69
C VAL A 115 13.49 -3.56 -8.50
N MET A 116 13.11 -4.44 -7.58
CA MET A 116 13.87 -4.71 -6.38
C MET A 116 15.25 -5.26 -6.79
N ASP A 117 16.30 -4.46 -6.67
CA ASP A 117 17.67 -4.91 -6.89
C ASP A 117 18.31 -5.27 -5.55
N LEU A 118 18.45 -6.57 -5.29
CA LEU A 118 19.08 -7.10 -4.08
C LEU A 118 20.52 -6.61 -3.92
N SER A 119 21.24 -6.32 -5.01
CA SER A 119 22.61 -5.82 -4.95
C SER A 119 22.68 -4.39 -4.42
N GLN A 120 21.69 -3.56 -4.77
CA GLN A 120 21.56 -2.20 -4.25
C GLN A 120 21.13 -2.23 -2.78
N ILE A 121 20.13 -3.05 -2.43
CA ILE A 121 19.68 -3.22 -1.05
C ILE A 121 20.84 -3.68 -0.17
N PHE A 122 21.66 -4.61 -0.64
CA PHE A 122 22.84 -5.07 0.09
C PHE A 122 23.84 -3.94 0.36
N LYS A 123 24.13 -3.08 -0.62
CA LYS A 123 25.05 -1.92 -0.45
C LYS A 123 24.54 -0.90 0.57
N GLU A 124 23.24 -0.72 0.64
CA GLU A 124 22.59 0.20 1.60
C GLU A 124 22.37 -0.45 2.97
N SER A 125 22.48 -1.78 3.05
CA SER A 125 22.25 -2.54 4.29
C SER A 125 23.41 -2.43 5.27
N LEU A 126 23.07 -2.52 6.55
CA LEU A 126 24.02 -2.60 7.65
C LEU A 126 23.90 -3.95 8.34
N CYS A 127 25.02 -4.49 8.82
CA CYS A 127 24.99 -5.72 9.61
C CYS A 127 24.09 -5.55 10.85
N SER A 128 24.02 -4.38 11.49
CA SER A 128 23.14 -4.16 12.63
C SER A 128 21.64 -4.32 12.34
N GLU A 129 21.20 -4.29 11.08
CA GLU A 129 19.80 -4.21 10.69
C GLU A 129 19.34 -5.40 9.83
N PRO A 130 18.40 -6.26 10.31
CA PRO A 130 17.73 -7.25 9.48
C PRO A 130 17.02 -6.63 8.28
N ILE A 131 17.44 -6.99 7.07
CA ILE A 131 16.61 -6.87 5.86
C ILE A 131 15.39 -7.77 6.04
N LEU A 132 14.20 -7.40 5.55
CA LEU A 132 13.02 -8.26 5.57
C LEU A 132 12.46 -8.34 4.15
N LEU A 133 12.58 -9.49 3.51
CA LEU A 133 11.93 -9.72 2.22
C LEU A 133 10.55 -10.32 2.45
N ILE A 134 9.55 -9.82 1.72
CA ILE A 134 8.19 -10.37 1.73
C ILE A 134 7.90 -10.77 0.30
N THR A 135 7.76 -12.07 0.06
CA THR A 135 7.39 -12.59 -1.26
C THR A 135 5.93 -13.00 -1.30
N THR A 136 5.43 -13.19 -2.51
CA THR A 136 4.15 -13.84 -2.79
C THR A 136 4.42 -15.27 -3.26
N SER A 137 3.43 -16.16 -3.12
CA SER A 137 3.51 -17.56 -3.54
C SER A 137 4.15 -17.73 -4.92
N GLY A 138 5.18 -18.58 -5.02
CA GLY A 138 5.82 -18.93 -6.30
C GLY A 138 7.06 -18.12 -6.67
N ASN A 139 7.52 -17.18 -5.82
CA ASN A 139 8.81 -16.52 -6.00
C ASN A 139 9.70 -16.75 -4.75
N ASP A 140 10.72 -17.61 -4.87
CA ASP A 140 11.69 -17.89 -3.80
C ASP A 140 12.92 -16.96 -3.96
N PRO A 141 13.01 -15.88 -3.15
CA PRO A 141 14.07 -14.89 -3.28
C PRO A 141 15.42 -15.44 -2.78
N ALA A 142 15.45 -16.61 -2.12
CA ALA A 142 16.69 -17.22 -1.68
C ALA A 142 17.55 -17.71 -2.85
N ILE A 143 16.96 -17.96 -4.02
CA ILE A 143 17.72 -18.26 -5.25
C ILE A 143 18.57 -17.06 -5.62
N GLU A 144 17.95 -15.88 -5.77
CA GLU A 144 18.63 -14.64 -6.14
C GLU A 144 19.70 -14.24 -5.10
N ILE A 145 19.45 -14.50 -3.81
CA ILE A 145 20.43 -14.20 -2.74
C ILE A 145 21.59 -15.16 -2.77
N ARG A 146 21.37 -16.43 -3.10
CA ARG A 146 22.45 -17.41 -3.24
C ARG A 146 23.32 -17.07 -4.45
N GLU A 147 22.72 -16.63 -5.54
CA GLU A 147 23.44 -16.11 -6.70
C GLU A 147 24.25 -14.86 -6.33
N LEU A 148 23.65 -13.91 -5.60
CA LEU A 148 24.34 -12.73 -5.11
C LEU A 148 25.51 -13.07 -4.17
N ALA A 149 25.32 -14.02 -3.25
CA ALA A 149 26.37 -14.51 -2.36
C ALA A 149 27.52 -15.14 -3.17
N THR A 150 27.20 -15.84 -4.26
CA THR A 150 28.21 -16.42 -5.17
C THR A 150 28.99 -15.32 -5.90
N ILE A 151 28.30 -14.30 -6.43
CA ILE A 151 28.92 -13.15 -7.12
C ILE A 151 29.83 -12.36 -6.17
N LEU A 152 29.43 -12.22 -4.90
CA LEU A 152 30.19 -11.51 -3.87
C LEU A 152 31.25 -12.39 -3.16
N GLU A 153 31.47 -13.62 -3.63
CA GLU A 153 32.41 -14.60 -3.07
C GLU A 153 32.20 -14.87 -1.56
N ILE A 154 30.94 -14.88 -1.14
CA ILE A 154 30.54 -15.14 0.25
C ILE A 154 30.40 -16.64 0.45
N HIS A 155 31.45 -17.25 0.99
CA HIS A 155 31.51 -18.69 1.23
C HIS A 155 30.74 -19.12 2.49
N ASP A 156 30.55 -18.22 3.44
CA ASP A 156 29.87 -18.48 4.72
C ASP A 156 28.38 -18.14 4.66
N TYR A 157 27.65 -18.91 3.86
CA TYR A 157 26.21 -18.75 3.63
C TYR A 157 25.42 -19.96 4.16
N SER A 158 24.27 -19.70 4.80
CA SER A 158 23.40 -20.74 5.36
C SER A 158 21.93 -20.41 5.23
N GLU A 159 21.12 -21.39 4.86
CA GLU A 159 19.67 -21.29 4.74
C GLU A 159 18.99 -22.22 5.74
N ILE A 160 17.98 -21.72 6.45
CA ILE A 160 17.15 -22.51 7.36
C ILE A 160 15.69 -22.23 7.08
N ALA A 161 14.96 -23.26 6.65
CA ALA A 161 13.51 -23.24 6.62
C ALA A 161 12.96 -23.52 8.03
N MET A 162 12.17 -22.59 8.55
CA MET A 162 11.53 -22.71 9.85
C MET A 162 10.25 -23.52 9.73
N GLY A 163 10.32 -24.76 10.20
CA GLY A 163 9.17 -25.61 10.50
C GLY A 163 9.07 -25.89 12.00
N GLU A 164 8.05 -26.68 12.39
CA GLU A 164 7.91 -27.18 13.75
C GLU A 164 9.21 -27.88 14.21
N GLY A 165 9.72 -27.52 15.40
CA GLY A 165 10.93 -28.10 15.97
C GLY A 165 12.28 -27.62 15.38
N GLN A 166 12.30 -26.60 14.51
CA GLN A 166 13.56 -26.02 14.00
C GLN A 166 14.04 -24.77 14.77
N GLU A 167 13.35 -24.39 15.85
CA GLU A 167 13.62 -23.17 16.62
C GLU A 167 15.03 -23.17 17.21
N ASP A 168 15.43 -24.25 17.89
CA ASP A 168 16.77 -24.36 18.51
C ASP A 168 17.90 -24.32 17.47
N LYS A 169 17.67 -24.92 16.30
CA LYS A 169 18.64 -24.89 15.19
C LYS A 169 18.78 -23.48 14.63
N ALA A 170 17.67 -22.77 14.46
CA ALA A 170 17.68 -21.39 14.00
C ALA A 170 18.38 -20.46 15.00
N ILE A 171 18.13 -20.62 16.31
CA ILE A 171 18.80 -19.84 17.36
C ILE A 171 20.30 -20.11 17.36
N THR A 172 20.71 -21.38 17.26
CA THR A 172 22.13 -21.77 17.24
C THR A 172 22.83 -21.22 16.01
N ALA A 173 22.21 -21.35 14.83
CA ALA A 173 22.75 -20.80 13.58
C ALA A 173 22.83 -19.28 13.64
N PHE A 174 21.83 -18.62 14.22
CA PHE A 174 21.81 -17.18 14.45
C PHE A 174 22.96 -16.73 15.35
N GLN A 175 23.19 -17.40 16.48
CA GLN A 175 24.33 -17.07 17.36
C GLN A 175 25.68 -17.26 16.67
N LYS A 176 25.81 -18.30 15.84
CA LYS A 176 27.03 -18.58 15.07
C LYS A 176 27.25 -17.49 14.01
N ALA A 177 26.21 -17.13 13.26
CA ALA A 177 26.27 -16.09 12.23
C ALA A 177 26.58 -14.72 12.82
N SER A 178 25.96 -14.35 13.95
CA SER A 178 26.18 -13.07 14.62
C SER A 178 27.63 -12.91 15.12
N LYS A 179 28.25 -13.99 15.60
CA LYS A 179 29.65 -13.99 16.08
C LYS A 179 30.69 -14.01 14.97
N LYS A 180 30.42 -14.73 13.87
CA LYS A 180 31.39 -14.97 12.80
C LYS A 180 31.19 -14.08 11.56
N GLY A 181 30.08 -13.36 11.47
CA GLY A 181 29.75 -12.53 10.30
C GLY A 181 29.22 -13.33 9.10
N HIS A 182 28.63 -14.51 9.33
CA HIS A 182 28.11 -15.35 8.25
C HIS A 182 26.76 -14.83 7.75
N TRP A 183 26.45 -15.10 6.50
CA TRP A 183 25.11 -14.88 5.95
C TRP A 183 24.19 -16.01 6.41
N LEU A 184 23.09 -15.62 7.04
CA LEU A 184 22.05 -16.53 7.48
C LEU A 184 20.72 -16.05 6.90
N VAL A 185 20.14 -16.89 6.05
CA VAL A 185 18.80 -16.75 5.51
C VAL A 185 17.87 -17.65 6.31
N LEU A 186 16.90 -17.04 6.98
CA LEU A 186 15.81 -17.75 7.66
C LEU A 186 14.58 -17.63 6.79
N LYS A 187 14.01 -18.75 6.31
CA LYS A 187 12.73 -18.79 5.59
C LYS A 187 11.62 -19.13 6.57
N ILE A 188 10.64 -18.25 6.73
CA ILE A 188 9.57 -18.42 7.73
C ILE A 188 8.21 -18.35 7.04
N CYS A 189 7.40 -19.41 7.21
CA CYS A 189 6.01 -19.39 6.79
C CYS A 189 5.14 -18.61 7.79
N ILE A 190 4.25 -17.73 7.29
CA ILE A 190 3.38 -16.87 8.11
C ILE A 190 2.51 -17.65 9.11
N SER A 191 2.15 -18.90 8.78
CA SER A 191 1.34 -19.79 9.62
C SER A 191 1.99 -20.14 10.96
N LEU A 192 3.32 -19.99 11.08
CA LEU A 192 4.10 -20.31 12.29
C LEU A 192 4.46 -19.08 13.14
N LEU A 193 3.99 -17.87 12.77
CA LEU A 193 4.38 -16.60 13.42
C LEU A 193 3.80 -16.36 14.83
N HIS A 194 2.87 -17.19 15.30
CA HIS A 194 2.18 -16.96 16.58
C HIS A 194 3.11 -17.05 17.81
N GLY A 195 4.24 -17.78 17.75
CA GLY A 195 5.23 -17.86 18.84
C GLY A 195 6.48 -16.99 18.67
N TRP A 196 6.83 -16.60 17.43
CA TRP A 196 8.17 -16.13 17.08
C TRP A 196 8.45 -14.64 17.40
N ARG A 197 7.41 -13.81 17.49
CA ARG A 197 7.54 -12.35 17.73
C ARG A 197 8.24 -12.00 19.06
N PHE A 198 8.28 -12.92 20.02
CA PHE A 198 8.97 -12.74 21.31
C PHE A 198 10.47 -13.03 21.24
N TYR A 199 10.92 -13.98 20.41
CA TYR A 199 12.31 -14.45 20.38
C TYR A 199 13.26 -13.48 19.66
N VAL A 200 12.80 -12.85 18.58
CA VAL A 200 13.62 -11.95 17.75
C VAL A 200 13.91 -10.61 18.45
N ARG A 201 13.08 -10.20 19.40
CA ARG A 201 13.25 -8.92 20.12
C ARG A 201 14.46 -8.93 21.07
N ALA A 202 14.96 -10.11 21.44
CA ALA A 202 16.03 -10.27 22.40
C ALA A 202 17.46 -10.12 21.80
N TYR A 203 17.64 -10.28 20.49
CA TYR A 203 18.98 -10.31 19.89
C TYR A 203 19.08 -9.41 18.64
N ARG A 204 19.56 -8.18 18.88
CA ARG A 204 19.42 -7.03 17.98
C ARG A 204 20.67 -6.71 17.14
N ARG A 205 21.48 -7.70 16.76
CA ARG A 205 22.71 -7.48 15.98
C ARG A 205 22.93 -8.58 14.93
N ASN A 206 23.10 -8.19 13.66
CA ASN A 206 23.60 -9.00 12.53
C ASN A 206 22.59 -9.92 11.85
N ILE A 207 21.73 -9.42 10.93
CA ILE A 207 20.81 -10.29 10.16
C ILE A 207 20.44 -9.72 8.76
N MET A 208 20.09 -10.60 7.81
CA MET A 208 19.19 -10.41 6.65
C MET A 208 18.09 -11.48 6.78
N LYS A 209 16.80 -11.11 6.79
CA LYS A 209 15.62 -11.98 6.96
C LYS A 209 14.85 -12.08 5.65
N ILE A 210 14.33 -13.27 5.37
CA ILE A 210 13.45 -13.52 4.23
C ILE A 210 12.18 -14.18 4.74
N LEU A 211 11.03 -13.55 4.52
CA LEU A 211 9.74 -14.20 4.66
C LEU A 211 9.36 -14.75 3.28
N ASP A 212 9.30 -16.07 3.20
CA ASP A 212 8.88 -16.82 2.03
C ASP A 212 7.40 -17.16 2.20
N TYR A 213 6.55 -16.72 1.26
CA TYR A 213 5.14 -17.13 1.20
C TYR A 213 5.05 -18.39 0.34
N GLY A 214 4.47 -19.44 0.93
CA GLY A 214 4.23 -20.72 0.25
C GLY A 214 3.36 -20.63 -0.98
#